data_AF-A0A182S4T4-F1
#
_entry.id   AF-A0A182S4T4-F1
#
_cell.length_a   1.000
_cell.length_b   1.000
_cell.length_c   1.000
_cell.angle_alpha   90.00
_cell.angle_beta   90.00
_cell.angle_gamma   90.00
#
_symmetry.space_group_name_H-M   'P 1'
#
loop_
_entity.id
_entity.type
_entity.pdbx_description
1 polymer ?
#
loop_
_entity_poly.entity_id
_entity_poly.type
_entity_poly.pdbx_seq_one_letter_code
_entity_poly.pdbx_strand_id
1 'polypeptide(L)'
;MVLMRLFCFRLSVRLGSIIVGGCCILETIVTMVTLAASGGAQFFLQEALYYEENMNQYNPHDVFLWLIVVCKTNAEMFFTCTMICMALYLPCCGAMMVGAYFMKQYLLAPFVLVELARLICITLTHVIAMMVIKKSINVGYLIALTIAGGFALLLLFYLWGCVVALMQILRIVRSPEYIAVFGDNPLAPVNLGETTPPMNAHPTREWNGTGLKPTERNHINKNLERLPPTELSTGQFNGPNMLIDDFRPLHSRYSYSWAI
;
A
#
# COMPACT_ATOMS: atom_id res chain seq x y z
N MET A 1 20.90 -15.91 -5.05
CA MET A 1 20.61 -14.49 -5.35
C MET A 1 19.13 -14.10 -5.21
N VAL A 2 18.18 -14.95 -5.62
CA VAL A 2 16.72 -14.66 -5.50
C VAL A 2 16.29 -14.47 -4.04
N LEU A 3 16.79 -15.28 -3.12
CA LEU A 3 16.46 -15.19 -1.68
C LEU A 3 16.93 -13.87 -1.04
N MET A 4 18.11 -13.36 -1.40
CA MET A 4 18.62 -12.08 -0.94
C MET A 4 17.79 -10.91 -1.49
N ARG A 5 17.37 -10.99 -2.77
CA ARG A 5 16.46 -9.99 -3.36
C ARG A 5 15.08 -10.05 -2.72
N LEU A 6 14.53 -11.24 -2.48
CA LEU A 6 13.24 -11.40 -1.83
C LEU A 6 13.28 -10.90 -0.38
N PHE A 7 14.37 -11.18 0.34
CA PHE A 7 14.54 -10.75 1.72
C PHE A 7 14.73 -9.23 1.80
N CYS A 8 15.65 -8.65 1.03
CA CYS A 8 15.85 -7.21 0.98
C CYS A 8 14.60 -6.46 0.54
N PHE A 9 13.88 -6.91 -0.50
CA PHE A 9 12.69 -6.22 -0.99
C PHE A 9 11.51 -6.35 -0.02
N ARG A 10 11.29 -7.54 0.55
CA ARG A 10 10.10 -7.81 1.38
C ARG A 10 10.22 -7.30 2.81
N LEU A 11 11.41 -7.36 3.43
CA LEU A 11 11.64 -6.74 4.73
C LEU A 11 11.76 -5.22 4.61
N SER A 12 12.41 -4.70 3.56
CA SER A 12 12.53 -3.24 3.37
C SER A 12 11.17 -2.59 3.13
N VAL A 13 10.33 -3.16 2.27
CA VAL A 13 9.01 -2.57 1.97
C VAL A 13 8.05 -2.69 3.17
N ARG A 14 8.14 -3.77 3.95
CA ARG A 14 7.35 -3.94 5.19
C ARG A 14 7.77 -2.96 6.28
N LEU A 15 9.07 -2.87 6.55
CA LEU A 15 9.61 -1.91 7.51
C LEU A 15 9.32 -0.48 7.07
N GLY A 16 9.48 -0.19 5.78
CA GLY A 16 9.16 1.09 5.16
C GLY A 16 7.70 1.47 5.41
N SER A 17 6.75 0.58 5.15
CA SER A 17 5.31 0.86 5.36
C SER A 17 4.96 1.08 6.84
N ILE A 18 5.65 0.41 7.76
CA ILE A 18 5.48 0.62 9.21
C ILE A 18 6.02 2.00 9.62
N ILE A 19 7.20 2.38 9.11
CA ILE A 19 7.80 3.70 9.35
C ILE A 19 6.89 4.80 8.78
N VAL A 20 6.40 4.63 7.55
CA VAL A 20 5.45 5.55 6.91
C VAL A 20 4.20 5.71 7.78
N GLY A 21 3.61 4.61 8.24
CA GLY A 21 2.45 4.67 9.15
C GLY A 21 2.73 5.42 10.44
N GLY A 22 3.90 5.20 11.06
CA GLY A 22 4.33 5.93 12.25
C GLY A 22 4.49 7.43 11.98
N CYS A 23 5.13 7.81 10.87
CA CYS A 23 5.27 9.20 10.45
C CYS A 23 3.92 9.86 10.20
N CYS A 24 2.98 9.20 9.51
CA CYS A 24 1.64 9.72 9.27
C CYS A 24 0.85 9.92 10.57
N ILE A 25 0.97 9.02 11.55
CA ILE A 25 0.35 9.18 12.87
C ILE A 25 0.92 10.41 13.58
N LEU A 26 2.25 10.53 13.62
CA LEU A 26 2.92 11.66 14.25
C LEU A 26 2.53 12.99 13.59
N GLU A 27 2.56 13.05 12.26
CA GLU A 27 2.13 14.20 11.46
C GLU A 27 0.69 14.60 11.82
N THR A 28 -0.24 13.63 11.82
CA THR A 28 -1.66 13.88 12.13
C THR A 28 -1.86 14.40 13.55
N ILE A 29 -1.16 13.82 14.53
CA ILE A 29 -1.23 14.26 15.93
C ILE A 29 -0.68 15.68 16.05
N VAL A 30 0.48 15.96 15.45
CA VAL A 30 1.07 17.30 15.45
C VAL A 30 0.11 18.31 14.82
N THR A 31 -0.48 18.00 13.66
CA THR A 31 -1.46 18.87 13.01
C THR A 31 -2.68 19.13 13.90
N MET A 32 -3.28 18.09 14.48
CA MET A 32 -4.43 18.25 15.39
C MET A 32 -4.09 19.11 16.61
N VAL A 33 -2.92 18.88 17.23
CA VAL A 33 -2.46 19.66 18.39
C VAL A 33 -2.21 21.11 18.00
N THR A 34 -1.55 21.36 16.87
CA THR A 34 -1.29 22.73 16.38
C THR A 34 -2.59 23.47 16.08
N LEU A 35 -3.58 22.80 15.48
CA LEU A 35 -4.87 23.39 15.13
C LEU A 35 -5.72 23.68 16.39
N ALA A 36 -5.67 22.79 17.38
CA ALA A 36 -6.31 23.03 18.66
C ALA A 36 -5.63 24.18 19.43
N ALA A 37 -4.30 24.23 19.42
CA ALA A 37 -3.50 25.25 20.10
C ALA A 37 -3.61 26.64 19.45
N SER A 38 -3.85 26.73 18.14
CA SER A 38 -4.04 28.00 17.44
C SER A 38 -5.41 28.66 17.67
N GLY A 39 -6.29 28.04 18.46
CA GLY A 39 -7.63 28.57 18.77
C GLY A 39 -8.77 27.87 18.03
N GLY A 40 -8.49 26.77 17.32
CA GLY A 40 -9.50 25.90 16.71
C GLY A 40 -10.39 26.61 15.70
N ALA A 41 -11.69 26.68 15.96
CA ALA A 41 -12.65 27.34 15.07
C ALA A 41 -12.40 28.86 14.93
N GLN A 42 -11.96 29.53 16.00
CA GLN A 42 -11.69 30.97 15.98
C GLN A 42 -10.51 31.31 15.05
N PHE A 43 -9.53 30.41 14.94
CA PHE A 43 -8.43 30.56 13.99
C PHE A 43 -8.93 30.62 12.55
N PHE A 44 -9.82 29.69 12.16
CA PHE A 44 -10.39 29.69 10.80
C PHE A 44 -11.25 30.92 10.52
N LEU A 45 -12.01 31.40 11.51
CA LEU A 45 -12.80 32.61 11.36
C LEU A 45 -11.91 33.85 11.17
N GLN A 46 -10.87 33.97 11.99
CA GLN A 46 -9.93 35.09 11.92
C GLN A 46 -9.19 35.12 10.58
N GLU A 47 -8.70 33.97 10.12
CA GLU A 47 -8.06 33.84 8.81
C GLU A 47 -9.05 34.19 7.68
N ALA A 48 -10.28 33.70 7.73
CA ALA A 48 -11.31 34.01 6.73
C ALA A 48 -11.60 35.52 6.63
N LEU A 49 -11.72 36.22 7.77
CA LEU A 49 -11.90 37.68 7.81
C LEU A 49 -10.68 38.42 7.27
N TYR A 50 -9.47 37.96 7.61
CA TYR A 50 -8.23 38.54 7.10
C TYR A 50 -8.12 38.43 5.58
N TYR A 51 -8.48 37.27 5.00
CA TYR A 51 -8.49 37.10 3.55
C TYR A 51 -9.60 37.91 2.86
N GLU A 52 -10.77 38.06 3.51
CA GLU A 52 -11.88 38.89 3.01
C GLU A 52 -11.49 40.37 2.92
N GLU A 53 -10.86 40.92 3.96
CA GLU A 53 -10.42 42.33 3.98
C GLU A 53 -9.35 42.61 2.92
N ASN A 54 -8.48 41.63 2.64
CA ASN A 54 -7.41 41.74 1.67
C ASN A 54 -7.77 41.21 0.27
N MET A 55 -9.04 40.88 -0.01
CA MET A 55 -9.47 40.27 -1.27
C MET A 55 -9.02 41.05 -2.51
N ASN A 56 -8.97 42.38 -2.43
CA ASN A 56 -8.56 43.25 -3.55
C ASN A 56 -7.10 43.03 -3.99
N GLN A 57 -6.25 42.52 -3.10
CA GLN A 57 -4.84 42.23 -3.37
C GLN A 57 -4.64 40.85 -3.99
N TYR A 58 -5.58 39.94 -3.75
CA TYR A 58 -5.57 38.58 -4.29
C TYR A 58 -6.39 38.52 -5.58
N ASN A 59 -6.13 37.51 -6.43
CA ASN A 59 -7.03 37.20 -7.54
C ASN A 59 -7.79 35.91 -7.17
N PRO A 60 -8.87 36.01 -6.38
CA PRO A 60 -9.44 34.84 -5.76
C PRO A 60 -10.19 34.00 -6.80
N HIS A 61 -9.89 32.70 -6.83
CA HIS A 61 -10.65 31.73 -7.60
C HIS A 61 -11.98 31.43 -6.88
N ASP A 62 -13.07 31.15 -7.60
CA ASP A 62 -14.40 30.94 -7.03
C ASP A 62 -14.43 29.88 -5.91
N VAL A 63 -13.67 28.79 -6.09
CA VAL A 63 -13.51 27.72 -5.09
C VAL A 63 -12.88 28.23 -3.78
N PHE A 64 -11.93 29.16 -3.87
CA PHE A 64 -11.28 29.74 -2.69
C PHE A 64 -12.24 30.69 -1.95
N LEU A 65 -13.01 31.49 -2.69
CA LEU A 65 -14.07 32.32 -2.10
C LEU A 65 -15.11 31.47 -1.39
N TRP A 66 -15.56 30.38 -2.03
CA TRP A 66 -16.49 29.44 -1.42
C TRP A 66 -15.93 28.88 -0.10
N LEU A 67 -14.65 28.49 -0.08
CA LEU A 67 -13.98 28.01 1.14
C LEU A 67 -13.98 29.07 2.25
N ILE A 68 -13.61 30.32 1.93
CA ILE A 68 -13.61 31.44 2.89
C ILE A 68 -15.02 31.65 3.47
N VAL A 69 -16.04 31.64 2.61
CA VAL A 69 -17.45 31.79 3.02
C VAL A 69 -17.88 30.67 3.95
N VAL A 70 -17.51 29.42 3.66
CA VAL A 70 -17.79 28.27 4.53
C VAL A 70 -17.10 28.44 5.89
N CYS A 71 -15.81 28.81 5.90
CA CYS A 71 -15.07 29.08 7.13
C CYS A 71 -15.68 30.22 7.95
N LYS A 72 -16.20 31.26 7.30
CA LYS A 72 -16.85 32.40 7.98
C LYS A 72 -18.23 32.05 8.54
N THR A 73 -19.05 31.36 7.76
CA THR A 73 -20.44 31.03 8.13
C THR A 73 -20.53 29.95 9.19
N ASN A 74 -19.64 28.94 9.12
CA ASN A 74 -19.74 27.73 9.91
C ASN A 74 -18.36 27.23 10.37
N ALA A 75 -17.53 28.13 10.93
CA ALA A 75 -16.18 27.82 11.38
C ALA A 75 -16.11 26.62 12.34
N GLU A 76 -17.07 26.52 13.27
CA GLU A 76 -17.14 25.43 14.25
C GLU A 76 -17.43 24.09 13.60
N MET A 77 -18.37 24.04 12.64
CA MET A 77 -18.68 22.83 11.88
C MET A 77 -17.49 22.43 11.01
N PHE A 78 -16.81 23.38 10.38
CA PHE A 78 -15.63 23.12 9.56
C PHE A 78 -14.46 22.57 10.40
N PHE A 79 -14.17 23.18 11.55
CA PHE A 79 -13.17 22.69 12.50
C PHE A 79 -13.52 21.29 13.01
N THR A 80 -14.77 21.10 13.47
CA THR A 80 -15.24 19.81 14.00
C THR A 80 -15.17 18.72 12.93
N CYS A 81 -15.60 19.01 11.70
CA CYS A 81 -15.49 18.10 10.56
C CYS A 81 -14.02 17.73 10.29
N THR A 82 -13.12 18.72 10.26
CA THR A 82 -11.68 18.50 10.06
C THR A 82 -11.09 17.61 11.15
N MET A 83 -11.42 17.87 12.41
CA MET A 83 -10.97 17.06 13.54
C MET A 83 -11.50 15.63 13.48
N ILE A 84 -12.77 15.43 13.09
CA ILE A 84 -13.35 14.10 12.88
C ILE A 84 -12.63 13.38 11.75
N CYS A 85 -12.37 14.03 10.62
CA CYS A 85 -11.63 13.43 9.50
C CYS A 85 -10.22 12.99 9.92
N MET A 86 -9.49 13.83 10.68
CA MET A 86 -8.17 13.50 11.20
C MET A 86 -8.22 12.37 12.24
N ALA A 87 -9.23 12.36 13.10
CA ALA A 87 -9.45 11.30 14.08
C ALA A 87 -9.78 9.96 13.40
N LEU A 88 -10.54 9.95 12.31
CA LEU A 88 -10.84 8.76 11.51
C LEU A 88 -9.65 8.30 10.66
N TYR A 89 -8.71 9.19 10.36
CA TYR A 89 -7.48 8.83 9.65
C TYR A 89 -6.50 8.03 10.53
N LEU A 90 -6.41 8.33 11.83
CA LEU A 90 -5.57 7.58 12.78
C LEU A 90 -5.78 6.06 12.79
N PRO A 91 -7.02 5.53 12.92
CA PRO A 91 -7.24 4.09 12.85
C PRO A 91 -6.94 3.50 11.46
N CYS A 92 -7.04 4.28 10.38
CA CYS A 92 -6.61 3.84 9.05
C CYS A 92 -5.09 3.64 9.00
N CYS A 93 -4.31 4.54 9.61
CA CYS A 93 -2.87 4.38 9.76
C CYS A 93 -2.51 3.14 10.60
N GLY A 94 -3.22 2.95 11.71
CA GLY A 94 -3.07 1.75 12.54
C GLY A 94 -3.40 0.46 11.79
N ALA A 95 -4.49 0.44 11.03
CA ALA A 95 -4.89 -0.69 10.18
C ALA A 95 -3.83 -1.00 9.12
N MET A 96 -3.23 0.02 8.50
CA MET A 96 -2.11 -0.17 7.58
C MET A 96 -0.90 -0.81 8.29
N MET A 97 -0.49 -0.31 9.47
CA MET A 97 0.65 -0.88 10.21
C MET A 97 0.39 -2.35 10.58
N VAL A 98 -0.81 -2.66 11.08
CA VAL A 98 -1.26 -4.03 11.37
C VAL A 98 -1.31 -4.87 10.09
N GLY A 99 -1.79 -4.31 8.99
CA GLY A 99 -1.84 -4.96 7.68
C GLY A 99 -0.45 -5.28 7.13
N ALA A 100 0.51 -4.36 7.28
CA ALA A 100 1.92 -4.58 6.95
C ALA A 100 2.56 -5.61 7.87
N TYR A 101 2.18 -5.64 9.17
CA TYR A 101 2.68 -6.64 10.11
C TYR A 101 2.14 -8.06 9.83
N PHE A 102 0.83 -8.21 9.64
CA PHE A 102 0.19 -9.51 9.40
C PHE A 102 0.12 -9.91 7.92
N MET A 103 0.68 -9.11 7.01
CA MET A 103 0.67 -9.36 5.56
C MET A 103 -0.75 -9.57 5.02
N LYS A 104 -1.74 -8.79 5.50
CA LYS A 104 -3.15 -8.88 5.09
C LYS A 104 -3.53 -7.70 4.19
N GLN A 105 -3.68 -7.98 2.90
CA GLN A 105 -4.01 -6.96 1.87
C GLN A 105 -5.27 -6.15 2.16
N TYR A 106 -6.33 -6.77 2.70
CA TYR A 106 -7.60 -6.10 2.99
C TYR A 106 -7.46 -4.93 3.99
N LEU A 107 -6.48 -4.98 4.88
CA LEU A 107 -6.24 -3.92 5.87
C LEU A 107 -5.51 -2.71 5.28
N LEU A 108 -4.82 -2.86 4.14
CA LEU A 108 -4.10 -1.77 3.46
C LEU A 108 -5.02 -0.96 2.53
N ALA A 109 -6.06 -1.60 1.98
CA ALA A 109 -6.97 -0.98 1.02
C ALA A 109 -7.62 0.34 1.49
N PRO A 110 -8.23 0.42 2.69
CA PRO A 110 -8.86 1.66 3.13
C PRO A 110 -7.84 2.79 3.29
N PHE A 111 -6.64 2.49 3.78
CA PHE A 111 -5.57 3.49 3.91
C PHE A 111 -5.16 4.05 2.54
N VAL A 112 -4.93 3.20 1.54
CA VAL A 112 -4.51 3.65 0.20
C VAL A 112 -5.55 4.58 -0.44
N LEU A 113 -6.84 4.30 -0.25
CA LEU A 113 -7.92 5.14 -0.77
C LEU A 113 -8.00 6.49 -0.05
N VAL A 114 -7.98 6.48 1.29
CA VAL A 114 -8.05 7.71 2.09
C VAL A 114 -6.82 8.58 1.84
N GLU A 115 -5.64 7.97 1.74
CA GLU A 115 -4.40 8.69 1.46
C GLU A 115 -4.37 9.28 0.05
N LEU A 116 -4.91 8.58 -0.95
CA LEU A 116 -5.09 9.13 -2.29
C LEU A 116 -6.01 10.36 -2.28
N ALA A 117 -7.15 10.28 -1.58
CA ALA A 117 -8.05 11.42 -1.42
C ALA A 117 -7.35 12.60 -0.72
N ARG A 118 -6.57 12.33 0.34
CA ARG A 118 -5.75 13.33 1.04
C ARG A 118 -4.75 14.00 0.09
N LEU A 119 -4.02 13.24 -0.72
CA LEU A 119 -3.07 13.76 -1.71
C LEU A 119 -3.76 14.65 -2.75
N ILE A 120 -4.94 14.27 -3.24
CA ILE A 120 -5.73 15.11 -4.15
C ILE A 120 -6.11 16.42 -3.47
N CYS A 121 -6.58 16.39 -2.22
CA CYS A 121 -6.91 17.60 -1.47
C CYS A 121 -5.70 18.52 -1.24
N ILE A 122 -4.54 17.95 -0.89
CA ILE A 122 -3.30 18.72 -0.67
C ILE A 122 -2.80 19.32 -1.98
N THR A 123 -2.81 18.56 -3.08
CA THR A 123 -2.41 19.08 -4.40
C THR A 123 -3.31 20.22 -4.88
N LEU A 124 -4.63 20.07 -4.75
CA LEU A 124 -5.58 21.13 -5.08
C LEU A 124 -5.35 22.37 -4.22
N THR A 125 -5.21 22.19 -2.90
CA THR A 125 -4.90 23.30 -1.97
C THR A 125 -3.59 23.99 -2.35
N HIS A 126 -2.55 23.23 -2.71
CA HIS A 126 -1.27 23.78 -3.14
C HIS A 126 -1.40 24.61 -4.43
N VAL A 127 -2.11 24.10 -5.43
CA VAL A 127 -2.34 24.83 -6.70
C VAL A 127 -3.14 26.12 -6.44
N ILE A 128 -4.21 26.04 -5.66
CA ILE A 128 -5.04 27.20 -5.31
C ILE A 128 -4.21 28.22 -4.51
N ALA A 129 -3.42 27.78 -3.53
CA ALA A 129 -2.54 28.66 -2.75
C ALA A 129 -1.53 29.39 -3.66
N MET A 130 -0.93 28.71 -4.64
CA MET A 130 -0.03 29.35 -5.60
C MET A 130 -0.73 30.34 -6.52
N MET A 131 -1.98 30.07 -6.92
CA MET A 131 -2.78 31.00 -7.70
C MET A 131 -3.09 32.28 -6.91
N VAL A 132 -3.47 32.14 -5.64
CA VAL A 132 -3.80 33.27 -4.75
C VAL A 132 -2.57 34.14 -4.49
N ILE A 133 -1.44 33.52 -4.14
CA ILE A 133 -0.21 34.21 -3.69
C ILE A 133 0.53 34.94 -4.82
N LYS A 134 0.32 34.55 -6.08
CA LYS A 134 1.09 35.05 -7.24
C LYS A 134 1.11 36.58 -7.37
N LYS A 135 0.10 37.29 -6.87
CA LYS A 135 -0.02 38.76 -7.02
C LYS A 135 0.57 39.56 -5.84
N SER A 136 0.73 38.95 -4.66
CA SER A 136 1.03 39.68 -3.42
C SER A 136 2.46 39.49 -2.89
N ILE A 137 3.24 38.54 -3.43
CA ILE A 137 4.55 38.16 -2.89
C ILE A 137 5.69 38.42 -3.89
N ASN A 138 6.89 38.75 -3.36
CA ASN A 138 8.11 38.87 -4.17
C ASN A 138 8.38 37.58 -4.95
N VAL A 139 8.82 37.72 -6.20
CA VAL A 139 9.07 36.60 -7.13
C VAL A 139 9.94 35.50 -6.50
N GLY A 140 10.95 35.86 -5.69
CA GLY A 140 11.82 34.91 -5.01
C GLY A 140 11.10 33.98 -4.03
N TYR A 141 10.19 34.51 -3.20
CA TYR A 141 9.42 33.70 -2.24
C TYR A 141 8.40 32.80 -2.96
N LEU A 142 7.81 33.26 -4.06
CA LEU A 142 6.92 32.45 -4.88
C LEU A 142 7.67 31.22 -5.45
N ILE A 143 8.89 31.42 -5.95
CA ILE A 143 9.74 30.33 -6.43
C ILE A 143 10.10 29.38 -5.28
N ALA A 144 10.48 29.90 -4.11
CA ALA A 144 10.82 29.06 -2.95
C ALA A 144 9.62 28.21 -2.49
N LEU A 145 8.42 28.79 -2.38
CA LEU A 145 7.22 28.07 -1.95
C LEU A 145 6.75 27.02 -2.97
N THR A 146 6.84 27.32 -4.28
CA THR A 146 6.52 26.35 -5.34
C THR A 146 7.47 25.17 -5.34
N ILE A 147 8.78 25.42 -5.21
CA ILE A 147 9.78 24.35 -5.11
C ILE A 147 9.57 23.52 -3.83
N ALA A 148 9.44 24.18 -2.68
CA ALA A 148 9.26 23.50 -1.40
C ALA A 148 7.99 22.65 -1.36
N GLY A 149 6.85 23.21 -1.78
CA GLY A 149 5.60 22.47 -1.82
C GLY A 149 5.58 21.37 -2.91
N GLY A 150 6.24 21.59 -4.05
CA GLY A 150 6.44 20.56 -5.07
C GLY A 150 7.25 19.37 -4.55
N PHE A 151 8.37 19.62 -3.84
CA PHE A 151 9.15 18.56 -3.20
C PHE A 151 8.37 17.84 -2.11
N ALA A 152 7.60 18.56 -1.29
CA ALA A 152 6.75 17.94 -0.27
C ALA A 152 5.69 17.03 -0.89
N LEU A 153 5.01 17.49 -1.96
CA LEU A 153 4.04 16.68 -2.70
C LEU A 153 4.69 15.44 -3.32
N LEU A 154 5.86 15.58 -3.95
CA LEU A 154 6.60 14.45 -4.51
C LEU A 154 6.95 13.40 -3.45
N LEU A 155 7.40 13.85 -2.27
CA LEU A 155 7.69 12.96 -1.15
C LEU A 155 6.42 12.23 -0.69
N LEU A 156 5.29 12.94 -0.54
CA LEU A 156 4.02 12.35 -0.12
C LEU A 156 3.50 11.32 -1.15
N PHE A 157 3.55 11.63 -2.45
CA PHE A 157 3.21 10.67 -3.51
C PHE A 157 4.13 9.46 -3.52
N TYR A 158 5.42 9.64 -3.25
CA TYR A 158 6.38 8.55 -3.15
C TYR A 158 6.04 7.62 -1.97
N LEU A 159 5.74 8.17 -0.80
CA LEU A 159 5.34 7.39 0.39
C LEU A 159 4.04 6.60 0.12
N TRP A 160 3.06 7.20 -0.53
CA TRP A 160 1.85 6.51 -0.98
C TRP A 160 2.16 5.39 -1.97
N GLY A 161 3.02 5.65 -2.96
CA GLY A 161 3.48 4.66 -3.93
C GLY A 161 4.15 3.45 -3.28
N CYS A 162 4.87 3.65 -2.17
CA CYS A 162 5.47 2.55 -1.41
C CYS A 162 4.41 1.60 -0.82
N VAL A 163 3.31 2.15 -0.30
CA VAL A 163 2.19 1.35 0.25
C VAL A 163 1.43 0.62 -0.86
N VAL A 164 1.25 1.27 -2.01
CA VAL A 164 0.66 0.64 -3.21
C VAL A 164 1.54 -0.51 -3.70
N ALA A 165 2.86 -0.33 -3.74
CA ALA A 165 3.80 -1.38 -4.11
C ALA A 165 3.73 -2.57 -3.12
N LEU A 166 3.64 -2.31 -1.81
CA LEU A 166 3.42 -3.37 -0.82
C LEU A 166 2.13 -4.14 -1.11
N MET A 167 1.05 -3.45 -1.44
CA MET A 167 -0.23 -4.09 -1.78
C MET A 167 -0.10 -5.01 -3.01
N GLN A 168 0.61 -4.58 -4.05
CA GLN A 168 0.85 -5.37 -5.26
C GLN A 168 1.69 -6.62 -4.95
N ILE A 169 2.76 -6.47 -4.18
CA ILE A 169 3.63 -7.58 -3.76
C ILE A 169 2.84 -8.61 -2.95
N LEU A 170 2.00 -8.15 -2.00
CA LEU A 170 1.15 -9.05 -1.21
C LEU A 170 0.15 -9.83 -2.08
N ARG A 171 -0.39 -9.19 -3.12
CA ARG A 171 -1.30 -9.85 -4.07
C ARG A 171 -0.60 -10.95 -4.86
N ILE A 172 0.63 -10.71 -5.32
CA ILE A 172 1.43 -11.70 -6.06
C ILE A 172 1.81 -12.86 -5.15
N VAL A 173 2.26 -12.58 -3.93
CA VAL A 173 2.66 -13.59 -2.94
C VAL A 173 1.52 -14.53 -2.57
N ARG A 174 0.28 -14.04 -2.53
CA ARG A 174 -0.90 -14.86 -2.24
C ARG A 174 -1.50 -15.55 -3.45
N SER A 175 -0.95 -15.36 -4.65
CA SER A 175 -1.45 -16.05 -5.83
C SER A 175 -1.25 -17.57 -5.68
N PRO A 176 -2.22 -18.40 -6.12
CA PRO A 176 -2.11 -19.84 -6.03
C PRO A 176 -0.91 -20.39 -6.81
N GLU A 177 -0.51 -19.70 -7.88
CA GLU A 177 0.67 -20.01 -8.69
C GLU A 177 1.96 -19.86 -7.87
N TYR A 178 2.08 -18.79 -7.08
CA TYR A 178 3.23 -18.58 -6.18
C TYR A 178 3.25 -19.62 -5.05
N ILE A 179 2.08 -19.92 -4.46
CA ILE A 179 1.94 -20.91 -3.40
C ILE A 179 2.30 -22.32 -3.90
N ALA A 180 1.95 -22.67 -5.14
CA ALA A 180 2.31 -23.95 -5.73
C ALA A 180 3.82 -24.16 -5.90
N VAL A 181 4.59 -23.08 -6.07
CA VAL A 181 6.05 -23.12 -6.27
C VAL A 181 6.82 -23.01 -4.96
N PHE A 182 6.34 -22.21 -4.00
CA PHE A 182 7.07 -21.87 -2.79
C PHE A 182 6.45 -22.43 -1.49
N GLY A 183 5.28 -23.05 -1.56
CA GLY A 183 4.52 -23.58 -0.43
C GLY A 183 3.61 -22.54 0.26
N ASP A 184 2.80 -23.01 1.21
CA ASP A 184 1.80 -22.20 1.93
C ASP A 184 2.39 -21.19 2.92
N ASN A 185 3.64 -21.42 3.37
CA ASN A 185 4.30 -20.54 4.33
C ASN A 185 5.22 -19.54 3.62
N PRO A 186 4.79 -18.28 3.42
CA PRO A 186 5.65 -17.26 2.82
C PRO A 186 6.90 -16.97 3.65
N LEU A 187 6.97 -17.42 4.91
CA LEU A 187 8.06 -17.17 5.86
C LEU A 187 9.07 -18.32 5.98
N ALA A 188 8.76 -19.49 5.41
CA ALA A 188 9.63 -20.67 5.46
C ALA A 188 9.66 -21.30 4.07
N PRO A 189 10.68 -21.02 3.23
CA PRO A 189 10.80 -21.67 1.94
C PRO A 189 10.87 -23.19 2.17
N VAL A 190 10.00 -23.93 1.50
CA VAL A 190 10.04 -25.40 1.51
C VAL A 190 11.37 -25.82 0.90
N ASN A 191 12.17 -26.57 1.68
CA ASN A 191 13.34 -27.25 1.13
C ASN A 191 12.85 -28.29 0.11
N LEU A 192 12.95 -27.97 -1.18
CA LEU A 192 12.88 -28.94 -2.27
C LEU A 192 14.11 -29.86 -2.19
N GLY A 193 14.08 -30.82 -1.26
CA GLY A 193 15.18 -31.76 -1.06
C GLY A 193 14.82 -33.00 -0.24
N GLU A 194 13.68 -33.02 0.44
CA GLU A 194 13.32 -34.11 1.37
C GLU A 194 12.04 -34.85 0.94
N THR A 195 11.99 -35.24 -0.33
CA THR A 195 11.11 -36.33 -0.79
C THR A 195 11.88 -37.23 -1.74
N THR A 196 12.97 -37.81 -1.23
CA THR A 196 13.39 -39.14 -1.70
C THR A 196 12.85 -40.12 -0.67
N PRO A 197 11.79 -40.90 -0.96
CA PRO A 197 11.51 -42.06 -0.12
C PRO A 197 12.75 -42.97 -0.16
N PRO A 198 13.23 -43.51 0.97
CA PRO A 198 14.24 -44.55 0.94
C PRO A 198 13.65 -45.76 0.20
N MET A 199 13.94 -45.83 -1.10
CA MET A 199 13.83 -47.02 -1.91
C MET A 199 14.91 -47.98 -1.40
N ASN A 200 14.55 -48.76 -0.38
CA ASN A 200 15.04 -50.11 -0.06
C ASN A 200 14.74 -50.48 1.40
N ALA A 201 13.58 -51.08 1.63
CA ALA A 201 13.39 -52.04 2.72
C ALA A 201 12.41 -53.12 2.25
N HIS A 202 12.92 -54.36 2.20
CA HIS A 202 12.18 -55.58 1.88
C HIS A 202 10.87 -55.72 2.68
N PRO A 203 9.83 -56.35 2.11
CA PRO A 203 8.64 -56.71 2.86
C PRO A 203 8.89 -58.00 3.63
N THR A 204 9.22 -57.90 4.92
CA THR A 204 9.11 -59.04 5.84
C THR A 204 7.68 -59.09 6.35
N ARG A 205 6.95 -60.05 5.79
CA ARG A 205 5.60 -60.46 6.15
C ARG A 205 5.63 -61.06 7.57
N GLU A 206 5.17 -60.31 8.57
CA GLU A 206 4.78 -60.88 9.86
C GLU A 206 3.29 -60.65 10.11
N TRP A 207 2.61 -61.78 10.23
CA TRP A 207 1.20 -61.94 10.43
C TRP A 207 0.99 -62.10 11.93
N ASN A 208 0.41 -61.12 12.61
CA ASN A 208 -0.12 -61.31 13.96
C ASN A 208 -1.55 -60.77 14.01
N GLY A 209 -2.47 -61.72 14.05
CA GLY A 209 -3.88 -61.47 14.21
C GLY A 209 -4.23 -61.22 15.67
N THR A 210 -4.90 -60.11 15.92
CA THR A 210 -6.00 -60.00 16.88
C THR A 210 -6.90 -58.86 16.40
N GLY A 211 -8.18 -59.18 16.27
CA GLY A 211 -9.15 -58.34 15.57
C GLY A 211 -9.42 -57.02 16.29
N LEU A 212 -9.66 -56.00 15.48
CA LEU A 212 -10.70 -54.98 15.69
C LEU A 212 -10.91 -54.25 14.35
N LYS A 213 -12.18 -54.17 13.96
CA LYS A 213 -12.72 -53.71 12.68
C LYS A 213 -12.47 -52.21 12.48
N PRO A 214 -11.84 -51.74 11.39
CA PRO A 214 -11.88 -50.33 11.02
C PRO A 214 -13.04 -50.07 10.07
N THR A 215 -13.89 -49.12 10.45
CA THR A 215 -14.98 -48.56 9.66
C THR A 215 -14.44 -47.89 8.39
N GLU A 216 -14.83 -48.44 7.24
CA GLU A 216 -14.56 -47.94 5.90
C GLU A 216 -15.33 -46.63 5.66
N ARG A 217 -14.63 -45.50 5.65
CA ARG A 217 -15.18 -44.20 5.23
C ARG A 217 -14.70 -43.92 3.81
N ASN A 218 -15.55 -44.25 2.85
CA ASN A 218 -15.40 -43.90 1.44
C ASN A 218 -15.27 -42.37 1.28
N HIS A 219 -14.09 -41.90 0.88
CA HIS A 219 -13.93 -40.59 0.27
C HIS A 219 -13.42 -40.76 -1.16
N ILE A 220 -14.27 -40.27 -2.06
CA ILE A 220 -14.18 -40.35 -3.52
C ILE A 220 -12.90 -39.67 -4.01
N ASN A 221 -11.98 -40.47 -4.55
CA ASN A 221 -10.84 -40.02 -5.33
C ASN A 221 -11.34 -39.61 -6.73
N LYS A 222 -11.30 -38.32 -7.05
CA LYS A 222 -11.39 -37.86 -8.44
C LYS A 222 -9.98 -37.91 -9.03
N ASN A 223 -9.78 -38.87 -9.92
CA ASN A 223 -8.66 -38.95 -10.86
C ASN A 223 -8.44 -37.60 -11.56
N LEU A 224 -7.25 -37.03 -11.41
CA LEU A 224 -6.70 -36.06 -12.35
C LEU A 224 -5.56 -36.78 -13.08
N GLU A 225 -5.78 -37.07 -14.35
CA GLU A 225 -4.79 -37.70 -15.23
C GLU A 225 -3.51 -36.85 -15.27
N ARG A 226 -2.41 -37.47 -14.86
CA ARG A 226 -1.05 -36.93 -14.98
C ARG A 226 -0.60 -37.15 -16.42
N LEU A 227 -0.38 -36.06 -17.15
CA LEU A 227 0.36 -36.10 -18.42
C LEU A 227 1.84 -36.50 -18.17
N PRO A 228 2.45 -37.30 -19.07
CA PRO A 228 3.81 -37.80 -18.91
C PRO A 228 4.87 -36.71 -19.08
N PRO A 229 5.96 -36.71 -18.29
CA PRO A 229 7.05 -35.76 -18.43
C PRO A 229 8.06 -36.30 -19.45
N THR A 230 7.82 -36.08 -20.73
CA THR A 230 8.85 -36.31 -21.75
C THR A 230 8.63 -35.31 -22.86
N GLU A 231 9.02 -34.05 -22.60
CA GLU A 231 9.41 -33.04 -23.60
C GLU A 231 9.75 -31.73 -22.88
N LEU A 232 10.83 -31.74 -22.08
CA LEU A 232 11.57 -30.51 -21.81
C LEU A 232 12.95 -30.69 -22.40
N SER A 233 13.04 -30.30 -23.67
CA SER A 233 14.25 -30.20 -24.47
C SER A 233 15.34 -29.47 -23.70
N THR A 234 16.52 -30.07 -23.73
CA THR A 234 17.84 -29.50 -23.46
C THR A 234 17.98 -28.09 -24.06
N GLY A 235 17.69 -27.07 -23.25
CA GLY A 235 18.01 -25.68 -23.51
C GLY A 235 19.32 -25.32 -22.81
N GLN A 236 20.36 -25.18 -23.62
CA GLN A 236 21.74 -24.85 -23.26
C GLN A 236 21.81 -23.53 -22.47
N PHE A 237 22.10 -23.61 -21.17
CA PHE A 237 22.29 -22.46 -20.27
C PHE A 237 23.63 -21.79 -20.55
N ASN A 238 23.62 -20.62 -21.19
CA ASN A 238 24.79 -19.75 -21.33
C ASN A 238 24.38 -18.27 -21.16
N GLY A 239 24.91 -17.61 -20.13
CA GLY A 239 25.14 -16.16 -20.12
C GLY A 239 24.40 -15.31 -19.07
N PRO A 240 24.98 -14.16 -18.63
CA PRO A 240 24.61 -13.41 -17.42
C PRO A 240 23.49 -12.35 -17.60
N ASN A 241 22.70 -12.42 -18.68
CA ASN A 241 21.75 -11.37 -19.06
C ASN A 241 20.26 -11.74 -18.82
N MET A 242 19.95 -12.37 -17.68
CA MET A 242 18.57 -12.78 -17.32
C MET A 242 17.68 -11.64 -16.75
N LEU A 243 18.12 -10.38 -16.78
CA LEU A 243 17.48 -9.35 -15.96
C LEU A 243 16.20 -8.73 -16.56
N ILE A 244 15.86 -9.00 -17.82
CA ILE A 244 14.73 -8.33 -18.52
C ILE A 244 13.71 -9.29 -19.14
N ASP A 245 14.08 -10.50 -19.58
CA ASP A 245 13.13 -11.35 -20.31
C ASP A 245 12.28 -12.28 -19.44
N ASP A 246 12.63 -12.48 -18.17
CA ASP A 246 11.93 -13.44 -17.29
C ASP A 246 10.61 -12.91 -16.69
N PHE A 247 10.35 -11.61 -16.78
CA PHE A 247 9.06 -11.01 -16.38
C PHE A 247 8.11 -10.76 -17.56
N ARG A 248 8.57 -10.93 -18.80
CA ARG A 248 7.77 -10.72 -20.00
C ARG A 248 6.57 -11.69 -20.10
N PRO A 249 6.66 -12.98 -19.67
CA PRO A 249 5.50 -13.87 -19.68
C PRO A 249 4.44 -13.47 -18.64
N LEU A 250 4.86 -12.99 -17.47
CA LEU A 250 3.98 -12.60 -16.36
C LEU A 250 3.22 -11.30 -16.64
N HIS A 251 3.84 -10.34 -17.31
CA HIS A 251 3.15 -9.10 -17.72
C HIS A 251 2.09 -9.32 -18.81
N SER A 252 2.29 -10.28 -19.71
CA SER A 252 1.36 -10.55 -20.82
C SER A 252 0.00 -11.10 -20.36
N ARG A 253 -0.04 -11.88 -19.27
CA ARG A 253 -1.31 -12.43 -18.72
C ARG A 253 -2.11 -11.42 -17.89
N TYR A 254 -1.45 -10.47 -17.24
CA TYR A 254 -2.15 -9.45 -16.46
C TYR A 254 -2.75 -8.34 -17.32
N SER A 255 -2.27 -8.13 -18.55
CA SER A 255 -2.84 -7.14 -19.47
C SER A 255 -4.22 -7.53 -20.03
N TYR A 256 -4.61 -8.80 -19.98
CA TYR A 256 -5.89 -9.27 -20.52
C TYR A 256 -7.03 -9.34 -19.49
N SER A 257 -6.75 -9.20 -18.20
CA SER A 257 -7.77 -9.36 -17.14
C SER A 257 -8.43 -8.06 -16.66
N TRP A 258 -8.05 -6.91 -17.24
CA TRP A 258 -8.65 -5.60 -16.92
C TRP A 258 -9.65 -5.10 -17.99
N ALA A 259 -9.94 -5.93 -19.00
CA ALA A 259 -10.97 -5.65 -19.99
C ALA A 259 -12.11 -6.66 -19.83
N ILE A 260 -12.92 -6.50 -18.78
CA ILE A 260 -14.36 -6.80 -18.64
C ILE A 260 -14.86 -5.98 -17.45
#